data_AF-A0A7R8WWS5-F1
#
_entry.id   AF-A0A7R8WWS5-F1
#
_cell.length_a   1.000
_cell.length_b   1.000
_cell.length_c   1.000
_cell.angle_alpha   90.00
_cell.angle_beta   90.00
_cell.angle_gamma   90.00
#
_symmetry.space_group_name_H-M   'P 1'
#
loop_
_entity.id
_entity.type
_entity.pdbx_description
1 polymer ?
#
loop_
_entity_poly.entity_id
_entity_poly.type
_entity_poly.pdbx_seq_one_letter_code
_entity_poly.pdbx_strand_id
1 'polypeptide(L)'
;MGAGIAGQVANAGVDVILLDLPGPDDDINAAARRGLDRLKNPEQPGLMSVAVAERIELGNIRDDLHRVAQCDWIAEAVVERLEIKHQLYRELAQHLGNDAILTSNTSTIPIRLLTEGMDDNLKQRFAITHF
;
A
#
# COMPACT_ATOMS: atom_id res chain seq x y z
N MET A 1 7.39 -6.39 -1.54
CA MET A 1 6.20 -6.42 -2.39
C MET A 1 5.62 -5.03 -2.63
N GLY A 2 5.20 -4.29 -1.60
CA GLY A 2 4.55 -2.96 -1.74
C GLY A 2 5.20 -2.01 -2.76
N ALA A 3 6.50 -1.73 -2.64
CA ALA A 3 7.21 -0.88 -3.62
C ALA A 3 7.16 -1.43 -5.06
N GLY A 4 7.22 -2.76 -5.25
CA GLY A 4 7.10 -3.36 -6.59
C GLY A 4 5.72 -3.16 -7.21
N ILE A 5 4.66 -3.31 -6.40
CA ILE A 5 3.28 -3.01 -6.83
C ILE A 5 3.17 -1.53 -7.19
N ALA A 6 3.68 -0.64 -6.33
CA ALA A 6 3.70 0.80 -6.59
C ALA A 6 4.42 1.15 -7.90
N GLY A 7 5.59 0.54 -8.14
CA GLY A 7 6.33 0.69 -9.39
C GLY A 7 5.54 0.24 -10.62
N GLN A 8 4.88 -0.92 -10.55
CA GLN A 8 4.09 -1.45 -11.66
C GLN A 8 2.87 -0.58 -11.97
N VAL A 9 2.18 -0.08 -10.93
CA VAL A 9 1.03 0.82 -11.08
C VAL A 9 1.47 2.18 -11.63
N ALA A 10 2.59 2.72 -11.15
CA ALA A 10 3.17 3.94 -11.68
C ALA A 10 3.63 3.80 -13.14
N ASN A 11 4.19 2.64 -13.52
CA ASN A 11 4.54 2.32 -14.91
C ASN A 11 3.32 2.33 -15.84
N ALA A 12 2.13 2.02 -15.31
CA ALA A 12 0.86 2.10 -16.03
C ALA A 12 0.30 3.53 -16.13
N GLY A 13 1.00 4.54 -15.60
CA GLY A 13 0.64 5.95 -15.68
C GLY A 13 -0.30 6.44 -14.58
N VAL A 14 -0.44 5.68 -13.49
CA VAL A 14 -1.28 6.03 -12.34
C VAL A 14 -0.42 6.61 -11.21
N ASP A 15 -0.93 7.62 -10.52
CA ASP A 15 -0.25 8.21 -9.37
C ASP A 15 -0.43 7.34 -8.13
N VAL A 16 0.64 7.17 -7.34
CA VAL A 16 0.71 6.21 -6.25
C VAL A 16 1.26 6.87 -4.99
N ILE A 17 0.61 6.62 -3.87
CA ILE A 17 1.15 6.92 -2.55
C ILE A 17 1.74 5.63 -1.97
N LEU A 18 3.06 5.59 -1.80
CA LEU A 18 3.75 4.48 -1.15
C LEU A 18 3.93 4.78 0.34
N LEU A 19 3.08 4.17 1.15
CA LEU A 19 3.16 4.22 2.61
C LEU A 19 3.89 2.99 3.16
N ASP A 20 4.78 3.22 4.11
CA ASP A 20 5.48 2.16 4.85
C ASP A 20 5.57 2.53 6.35
N LEU A 21 6.24 1.71 7.15
CA LEU A 21 6.51 2.01 8.54
C LEU A 21 7.35 3.30 8.69
N PRO A 22 7.09 4.11 9.73
CA PRO A 22 7.92 5.27 10.02
C PRO A 22 9.36 4.84 10.27
N GLY A 23 10.29 5.59 9.67
CA GLY A 23 11.72 5.49 9.86
C GLY A 23 12.22 6.18 11.15
N PRO A 24 13.54 6.28 11.32
CA PRO A 24 14.14 7.09 12.38
C PRO A 24 13.86 8.60 12.16
N ASP A 25 14.07 9.41 13.21
CA ASP A 25 13.69 10.84 13.22
C ASP A 25 14.39 11.67 12.14
N ASP A 26 15.57 11.26 11.66
CA ASP A 26 16.34 11.92 10.62
C ASP A 26 15.85 11.65 9.19
N ASP A 27 15.14 10.53 8.97
CA ASP A 27 14.40 10.24 7.74
C ASP A 27 13.16 9.40 8.04
N ILE A 28 12.05 10.10 8.33
CA ILE A 28 10.81 9.46 8.73
C ILE A 28 10.19 8.57 7.66
N ASN A 29 10.54 8.78 6.39
CA ASN A 29 10.05 8.01 5.25
C ASN A 29 11.11 7.05 4.69
N ALA A 30 12.17 6.76 5.45
CA ALA A 30 13.30 5.94 5.00
C ALA A 30 12.89 4.56 4.45
N ALA A 31 11.86 3.92 5.03
CA ALA A 31 11.39 2.61 4.58
C ALA A 31 10.80 2.68 3.17
N ALA A 32 9.86 3.60 2.94
CA ALA A 32 9.27 3.85 1.63
C ALA A 32 10.34 4.30 0.61
N ARG A 33 11.28 5.17 1.03
CA ARG A 33 12.40 5.64 0.20
C ARG A 33 13.31 4.51 -0.26
N ARG A 34 13.74 3.63 0.65
CA ARG A 34 14.50 2.42 0.28
C ARG A 34 13.74 1.55 -0.71
N GLY A 35 12.41 1.47 -0.58
CA GLY A 35 11.54 0.80 -1.53
C GLY A 35 11.66 1.38 -2.94
N LEU A 36 11.54 2.71 -3.07
CA LEU A 36 11.66 3.42 -4.35
C LEU A 36 13.08 3.35 -4.92
N ASP A 37 14.11 3.48 -4.08
CA ASP A 37 15.52 3.44 -4.51
C ASP A 37 15.87 2.08 -5.15
N ARG A 38 15.31 0.98 -4.61
CA ARG A 38 15.45 -0.34 -5.24
C ARG A 38 14.84 -0.39 -6.65
N LEU A 39 13.71 0.27 -6.89
CA LEU A 39 13.08 0.30 -8.22
C LEU A 39 13.91 1.10 -9.23
N LYS A 40 14.72 2.04 -8.74
CA LYS A 40 15.65 2.85 -9.55
C LYS A 40 16.98 2.16 -9.82
N ASN A 41 17.22 0.96 -9.29
CA ASN A 41 18.47 0.24 -9.51
C ASN A 41 18.65 -0.07 -11.01
N PRO A 42 19.70 0.44 -11.68
CA PRO A 42 19.91 0.23 -13.10
C PRO A 42 20.18 -1.23 -13.49
N GLU A 43 20.67 -2.07 -12.56
CA GLU A 43 20.90 -3.49 -12.81
C GLU A 43 19.61 -4.32 -12.80
N GLN A 44 18.58 -3.81 -12.10
CA GLN A 44 17.27 -4.45 -11.96
C GLN A 44 16.17 -3.39 -11.94
N PRO A 45 15.91 -2.72 -13.08
CA PRO A 45 14.98 -1.60 -13.12
C PRO A 45 13.55 -2.08 -12.85
N GLY A 46 12.95 -1.52 -11.80
CA GLY A 46 11.53 -1.69 -11.48
C GLY A 46 10.63 -0.63 -12.11
N LEU A 47 11.22 0.42 -12.69
CA LEU A 47 10.52 1.51 -13.38
C LEU A 47 10.89 1.52 -14.87
N MET A 48 9.91 1.82 -15.73
CA MET A 48 10.10 1.91 -17.17
C MET A 48 10.87 3.17 -17.60
N SER A 49 10.90 4.20 -16.76
CA SER A 49 11.76 5.37 -16.93
C SER A 49 11.96 6.12 -15.61
N VAL A 50 12.95 7.02 -15.57
CA VAL A 50 13.20 7.88 -14.38
C VAL A 50 12.00 8.77 -14.06
N ALA A 51 11.30 9.28 -15.07
CA ALA A 51 10.13 10.14 -14.91
C ALA A 51 8.96 9.42 -14.24
N VAL A 52 8.84 8.08 -14.35
CA VAL A 52 7.79 7.32 -13.65
C VAL A 52 7.92 7.46 -12.13
N ALA A 53 9.14 7.65 -11.60
CA ALA A 53 9.34 7.82 -10.17
C ALA A 53 8.63 9.06 -9.60
N GLU A 54 8.36 10.07 -10.43
CA GLU A 54 7.66 11.30 -10.03
C GLU A 54 6.19 11.06 -9.71
N ARG A 55 5.62 9.93 -10.17
CA ARG A 55 4.26 9.49 -9.84
C ARG A 55 4.16 8.80 -8.48
N ILE A 56 5.29 8.51 -7.83
CA ILE A 56 5.32 7.80 -6.56
C ILE A 56 5.61 8.80 -5.45
N GLU A 57 4.57 9.19 -4.73
CA GLU A 57 4.69 9.98 -3.51
C GLU A 57 5.01 9.06 -2.33
N LEU A 58 6.00 9.45 -1.52
CA LEU A 58 6.39 8.69 -0.33
C LEU A 58 5.67 9.23 0.91
N GLY A 59 5.38 8.33 1.84
CA GLY A 59 4.86 8.67 3.16
C GLY A 59 5.00 7.51 4.14
N ASN A 60 4.43 7.66 5.32
CA ASN A 60 4.41 6.61 6.33
C ASN A 60 3.05 6.44 7.00
N ILE A 61 2.78 5.24 7.51
CA ILE A 61 1.48 4.91 8.09
C ILE A 61 1.16 5.66 9.40
N ARG A 62 2.14 6.32 10.04
CA ARG A 62 1.90 7.08 11.27
C ARG A 62 1.39 8.49 10.96
N ASP A 63 2.04 9.16 10.00
CA ASP A 63 1.81 10.58 9.73
C ASP A 63 0.88 10.79 8.52
N ASP A 64 0.89 9.87 7.56
CA ASP A 64 0.29 10.03 6.23
C ASP A 64 -0.92 9.12 5.98
N LEU A 65 -1.34 8.27 6.93
CA LEU A 65 -2.42 7.29 6.69
C LEU A 65 -3.73 7.96 6.24
N HIS A 66 -4.01 9.17 6.72
CA HIS A 66 -5.18 9.96 6.33
C HIS A 66 -5.24 10.25 4.81
N ARG A 67 -4.11 10.22 4.10
CA ARG A 67 -4.05 10.47 2.65
C ARG A 67 -4.73 9.38 1.84
N VAL A 68 -5.00 8.19 2.40
CA VAL A 68 -5.77 7.14 1.69
C VAL A 68 -7.20 7.57 1.35
N ALA A 69 -7.70 8.64 1.96
CA ALA A 69 -8.98 9.26 1.63
C ALA A 69 -9.07 9.74 0.17
N GLN A 70 -7.92 10.03 -0.46
CA GLN A 70 -7.85 10.49 -1.85
C GLN A 70 -7.61 9.36 -2.86
N CYS A 71 -7.50 8.10 -2.40
CA CYS A 71 -7.18 6.96 -3.25
C CYS A 71 -8.44 6.18 -3.64
N ASP A 72 -8.55 5.82 -4.91
CA ASP A 72 -9.60 4.91 -5.40
C ASP A 72 -9.31 3.44 -5.04
N TRP A 73 -8.03 3.09 -4.87
CA TRP A 73 -7.59 1.72 -4.60
C TRP A 73 -6.40 1.70 -3.63
N ILE A 74 -6.50 0.83 -2.62
CA ILE A 74 -5.47 0.59 -1.61
C ILE A 74 -5.05 -0.87 -1.69
N ALA A 75 -3.76 -1.12 -1.94
CA ALA A 75 -3.17 -2.46 -1.96
C ALA A 75 -2.31 -2.69 -0.71
N GLU A 76 -2.80 -3.50 0.23
CA GLU A 76 -2.08 -3.88 1.44
C GLU A 76 -1.06 -4.99 1.14
N ALA A 77 0.21 -4.76 1.51
CA ALA A 77 1.30 -5.72 1.32
C ALA A 77 2.27 -5.75 2.52
N VAL A 78 1.71 -5.74 3.74
CA VAL A 78 2.42 -5.89 5.01
C VAL A 78 2.67 -7.35 5.36
N VAL A 79 3.37 -7.56 6.47
CA VAL A 79 3.73 -8.89 6.99
C VAL A 79 2.51 -9.81 7.13
N GLU A 80 2.72 -11.10 6.86
CA GLU A 80 1.69 -12.13 6.84
C GLU A 80 1.26 -12.57 8.25
N ARG A 81 0.72 -11.62 9.03
CA ARG A 81 0.19 -11.82 10.39
C ARG A 81 -1.21 -11.23 10.47
N LEU A 82 -2.19 -12.09 10.76
CA LEU A 82 -3.61 -11.72 10.75
C LEU A 82 -3.91 -10.50 11.63
N GLU A 83 -3.42 -10.50 12.87
CA GLU A 83 -3.64 -9.39 13.82
C GLU A 83 -3.11 -8.05 13.31
N ILE A 84 -1.95 -8.04 12.64
CA ILE A 84 -1.37 -6.82 12.09
C ILE A 84 -2.21 -6.31 10.93
N LYS A 85 -2.67 -7.21 10.05
CA LYS A 85 -3.55 -6.84 8.92
C LYS A 85 -4.90 -6.31 9.43
N HIS A 86 -5.52 -6.99 10.40
CA HIS A 86 -6.77 -6.53 11.02
C HIS A 86 -6.63 -5.18 11.71
N GLN A 87 -5.53 -4.94 12.42
CA GLN A 87 -5.26 -3.62 12.99
C GLN A 87 -5.18 -2.55 11.89
N LEU A 88 -4.38 -2.79 10.85
CA LEU A 88 -4.23 -1.86 9.74
C LEU A 88 -5.56 -1.60 9.03
N TYR A 89 -6.39 -2.62 8.79
CA TYR A 89 -7.70 -2.45 8.16
C TYR A 89 -8.64 -1.58 8.99
N ARG A 90 -8.62 -1.71 10.33
CA ARG A 90 -9.41 -0.85 11.22
C ARG A 90 -8.94 0.60 11.21
N GLU A 91 -7.64 0.83 11.08
CA GLU A 91 -7.07 2.19 10.95
C GLU A 91 -7.40 2.78 9.58
N LEU A 92 -7.21 2.02 8.50
CA LEU A 92 -7.57 2.42 7.14
C LEU A 92 -9.06 2.77 7.02
N ALA A 93 -9.95 1.95 7.58
CA ALA A 93 -11.40 2.16 7.52
C ALA A 93 -11.85 3.53 8.06
N GLN A 94 -11.06 4.16 8.93
CA GLN A 94 -11.35 5.51 9.46
C GLN A 94 -11.07 6.63 8.45
N HIS A 95 -10.28 6.34 7.41
CA HIS A 95 -9.82 7.30 6.42
C HIS A 95 -10.22 6.95 4.98
N LEU A 96 -10.68 5.72 4.72
CA LEU A 96 -11.07 5.27 3.38
C LEU A 96 -12.23 6.11 2.83
N GLY A 97 -12.12 6.50 1.56
CA GLY A 97 -13.25 7.03 0.81
C GLY A 97 -14.38 6.01 0.69
N ASN A 98 -15.62 6.48 0.49
CA ASN A 98 -16.82 5.64 0.43
C ASN A 98 -16.83 4.63 -0.72
N ASP A 99 -16.08 4.92 -1.80
CA ASP A 99 -16.03 4.09 -3.01
C ASP A 99 -14.66 3.40 -3.21
N ALA A 100 -13.68 3.67 -2.34
CA ALA A 100 -12.35 3.11 -2.44
C ALA A 100 -12.34 1.57 -2.29
N ILE A 101 -11.53 0.87 -3.07
CA ILE A 101 -11.37 -0.58 -2.95
C ILE A 101 -10.15 -0.87 -2.06
N LEU A 102 -10.31 -1.70 -1.04
CA LEU A 102 -9.21 -2.19 -0.21
C LEU A 102 -8.87 -3.62 -0.62
N THR A 103 -7.61 -3.89 -0.95
CA THR A 103 -7.16 -5.23 -1.30
C THR A 103 -6.00 -5.69 -0.44
N SER A 104 -5.87 -7.00 -0.27
CA SER A 104 -4.70 -7.62 0.36
C SER A 104 -3.90 -8.42 -0.66
N ASN A 105 -2.57 -8.27 -0.61
CA ASN A 105 -1.61 -9.08 -1.35
C ASN A 105 -1.23 -10.38 -0.59
N THR A 106 -2.08 -10.84 0.33
CA THR A 106 -1.85 -12.10 1.05
C THR A 106 -1.64 -13.26 0.06
N SER A 107 -0.77 -14.21 0.44
CA SER A 107 -0.54 -15.44 -0.32
C SER A 107 -1.20 -16.65 0.33
N THR A 108 -1.39 -16.63 1.65
CA THR A 108 -1.75 -17.82 2.42
C THR A 108 -2.94 -17.64 3.34
N ILE A 109 -3.33 -16.40 3.67
CA ILE A 109 -4.44 -16.15 4.59
C ILE A 109 -5.76 -16.17 3.80
N PRO A 110 -6.71 -17.06 4.14
CA PRO A 110 -8.02 -17.05 3.50
C PRO A 110 -8.75 -15.72 3.67
N ILE A 111 -9.41 -15.24 2.61
CA ILE A 111 -10.17 -13.97 2.63
C ILE A 111 -11.21 -13.92 3.75
N ARG A 112 -11.79 -15.07 4.11
CA ARG A 112 -12.76 -15.18 5.21
C ARG A 112 -12.16 -14.74 6.56
N LEU A 113 -10.89 -15.06 6.81
CA LEU A 113 -10.21 -14.63 8.03
C LEU A 113 -9.86 -13.14 7.96
N LEU A 114 -9.39 -12.66 6.80
CA LEU A 114 -9.04 -11.25 6.63
C LEU A 114 -10.22 -10.30 6.81
N THR A 115 -11.40 -10.72 6.38
CA THR A 115 -12.64 -9.92 6.42
C THR A 115 -13.45 -10.10 7.71
N GLU A 116 -12.96 -10.90 8.64
CA GLU A 116 -13.61 -11.07 9.95
C GLU A 116 -13.65 -9.75 10.73
N GLY A 117 -14.80 -9.40 11.30
CA GLY A 117 -15.01 -8.15 12.03
C GLY A 117 -15.19 -6.89 11.18
N MET A 118 -15.00 -6.94 9.86
CA MET A 118 -15.34 -5.81 8.97
C MET A 118 -16.86 -5.64 8.86
N ASP A 119 -17.34 -4.40 8.69
CA ASP A 119 -18.73 -4.15 8.33
C ASP A 119 -19.04 -4.57 6.87
N ASP A 120 -20.32 -4.65 6.54
CA ASP A 120 -20.76 -5.15 5.23
C ASP A 120 -20.38 -4.21 4.07
N ASN A 121 -20.26 -2.91 4.33
CA ASN A 121 -19.87 -1.94 3.29
C ASN A 121 -18.40 -2.13 2.90
N LEU A 122 -17.51 -2.26 3.88
CA LEU A 122 -16.10 -2.50 3.64
C LEU A 122 -15.86 -3.88 3.04
N LYS A 123 -16.57 -4.91 3.52
CA LYS A 123 -16.49 -6.28 2.96
C LYS A 123 -16.84 -6.33 1.47
N GLN A 124 -17.86 -5.59 1.03
CA GLN A 124 -18.26 -5.54 -0.38
C GLN A 124 -17.19 -4.89 -1.28
N ARG A 125 -16.32 -4.05 -0.70
CA ARG A 125 -15.20 -3.38 -1.38
C ARG A 125 -13.84 -3.96 -1.02
N PHE A 126 -13.82 -5.15 -0.41
CA PHE A 126 -12.60 -5.86 -0.07
C PHE A 126 -12.32 -6.98 -1.08
N ALA A 127 -11.08 -7.08 -1.56
CA ALA A 127 -10.67 -8.17 -2.44
C ALA A 127 -9.24 -8.66 -2.14
N ILE A 128 -8.83 -9.75 -2.80
CA ILE A 128 -7.43 -10.18 -2.83
C ILE A 128 -6.86 -9.79 -4.19
N THR A 129 -5.72 -9.10 -4.18
CA THR A 129 -4.90 -8.84 -5.37
C THR A 129 -3.54 -9.45 -5.12
N HIS A 130 -3.34 -10.68 -5.58
CA HIS A 130 -2.12 -11.46 -5.34
C HIS A 130 -1.14 -11.29 -6.52
N PHE A 131 -0.02 -10.62 -6.25
CA PHE A 131 1.08 -10.34 -7.20
C PHE A 131 2.25 -11.30 -7.03
#